data_AF-A0A0F6HC26-F1
#
_entry.id   AF-A0A0F6HC26-F1
#
_cell.length_a   1.000
_cell.length_b   1.000
_cell.length_c   1.000
_cell.angle_alpha   90.00
_cell.angle_beta   90.00
_cell.angle_gamma   90.00
#
_symmetry.space_group_name_H-M   'P 1'
#
loop_
_entity.id
_entity.type
_entity.pdbx_description
1 polymer ?
#
loop_
_entity_poly.entity_id
_entity_poly.type
_entity_poly.pdbx_seq_one_letter_code
_entity_poly.pdbx_strand_id
1 'polypeptide(L)' 'MQIVTLANLKGGVAKTTTAINLSIQLSCRKKKVLCMDLDLNNNLTDFFLRGVKEEELEERNIY' A
#
# COMPACT_ATOMS: atom_id res chain seq x y z
N MET A 1 16.92 -8.11 0.11
CA MET A 1 15.72 -7.28 -0.17
C MET A 1 14.85 -8.06 -1.13
N GLN A 2 13.55 -8.19 -0.87
CA GLN A 2 12.61 -8.91 -1.75
C GLN A 2 11.60 -7.90 -2.32
N ILE A 3 11.30 -8.03 -3.62
CA ILE A 3 10.33 -7.17 -4.32
C ILE A 3 9.24 -8.11 -4.86
N VAL A 4 7.99 -7.79 -4.54
CA VAL A 4 6.82 -8.58 -4.98
C VAL A 4 5.85 -7.62 -5.64
N THR A 5 5.47 -7.92 -6.89
CA THR A 5 4.52 -7.12 -7.67
C THR A 5 3.22 -7.90 -7.85
N LEU A 6 2.09 -7.26 -7.54
CA LEU A 6 0.77 -7.82 -7.79
C LEU A 6 0.14 -7.12 -9.00
N ALA A 7 0.18 -7.80 -10.14
CA ALA A 7 -0.30 -7.26 -11.41
C ALA A 7 -1.31 -8.20 -12.08
N ASN A 8 -2.32 -7.61 -12.72
CA ASN A 8 -3.33 -8.27 -13.53
C ASN A 8 -4.00 -7.19 -14.38
N LEU A 9 -4.14 -7.44 -15.68
CA LEU A 9 -4.73 -6.49 -16.63
C LEU A 9 -6.23 -6.24 -16.38
N LYS A 10 -6.93 -7.18 -15.74
CA LYS A 10 -8.33 -7.05 -15.39
C LYS A 10 -8.51 -6.30 -14.06
N GLY A 11 -9.38 -5.29 -14.05
CA GLY A 11 -9.84 -4.61 -12.84
C GLY A 11 -10.74 -5.49 -11.97
N GLY A 12 -10.87 -5.16 -10.68
CA GLY A 12 -11.82 -5.86 -9.79
C GLY A 12 -11.47 -7.30 -9.41
N VAL A 13 -10.22 -7.74 -9.63
CA VAL A 13 -9.73 -9.10 -9.30
C VAL A 13 -8.98 -9.18 -7.96
N ALA A 14 -9.28 -8.27 -7.04
CA ALA A 14 -8.73 -8.23 -5.68
C ALA A 14 -7.21 -7.95 -5.53
N LYS A 15 -6.50 -7.50 -6.57
CA LYS A 15 -5.05 -7.15 -6.50
C LYS A 15 -4.70 -6.28 -5.30
N THR A 16 -5.40 -5.16 -5.13
CA THR A 16 -5.17 -4.20 -4.05
C THR A 16 -5.48 -4.82 -2.68
N THR A 17 -6.58 -5.56 -2.57
CA THR A 17 -6.96 -6.29 -1.35
C THR A 17 -5.90 -7.32 -0.95
N THR A 18 -5.33 -8.03 -1.93
CA THR A 18 -4.22 -8.96 -1.70
C THR A 18 -2.95 -8.21 -1.27
N ALA A 19 -2.62 -7.08 -1.90
CA ALA A 19 -1.47 -6.26 -1.52
C ALA A 19 -1.55 -5.78 -0.06
N ILE A 20 -2.72 -5.28 0.33
CA ILE A 20 -3.03 -4.81 1.69
C ILE A 20 -2.85 -5.94 2.71
N ASN A 21 -3.50 -7.09 2.49
CA ASN A 21 -3.45 -8.18 3.47
C ASN A 21 -2.06 -8.80 3.56
N LEU A 22 -1.35 -8.93 2.43
CA LEU A 22 0.01 -9.44 2.42
C LEU A 22 0.96 -8.51 3.19
N SER A 23 0.88 -7.19 2.98
CA SER A 23 1.74 -6.23 3.67
C SER A 23 1.48 -6.19 5.18
N ILE A 24 0.22 -6.20 5.59
CA ILE A 24 -0.17 -6.27 7.01
C ILE A 24 0.37 -7.56 7.65
N GLN A 25 0.18 -8.73 7.02
CA GLN A 25 0.65 -10.00 7.57
C GLN A 25 2.18 -10.08 7.66
N LEU A 26 2.91 -9.52 6.69
CA LEU A 26 4.37 -9.41 6.75
C LEU A 26 4.81 -8.47 7.88
N SER A 27 4.13 -7.34 8.06
CA SER A 27 4.38 -6.40 9.17
C SER A 27 4.13 -7.05 10.53
N CYS A 28 3.02 -7.78 10.70
CA CYS A 28 2.73 -8.56 11.91
C CYS A 28 3.82 -9.59 12.25
N ARG A 29 4.53 -10.10 11.23
CA ARG A 29 5.70 -10.98 11.38
C ARG A 29 7.01 -10.21 11.56
N LYS A 30 6.94 -8.94 12.00
CA LYS A 30 8.07 -8.03 12.27
C LYS A 30 8.98 -7.80 11.07
N LYS A 31 8.44 -7.90 9.84
CA LYS A 31 9.18 -7.51 8.62
C LYS A 31 8.96 -6.03 8.36
N LYS A 32 10.02 -5.35 7.92
CA LYS A 32 9.91 -3.99 7.36
C LYS A 32 9.29 -4.12 5.97
N VAL A 33 8.16 -3.47 5.76
CA VAL A 33 7.40 -3.53 4.50
C VAL A 33 7.22 -2.11 3.96
N LEU A 34 7.49 -1.96 2.66
CA LEU A 34 7.17 -0.76 1.90
C LEU A 34 6.07 -1.14 0.90
N CYS A 35 4.94 -0.45 0.97
CA CYS A 35 3.88 -0.53 -0.03
C CYS A 35 4.12 0.58 -1.07
N MET A 36 4.01 0.26 -2.36
CA MET A 36 4.03 1.23 -3.44
C MET A 36 2.75 1.11 -4.23
N ASP A 37 2.03 2.22 -4.38
CA ASP A 37 0.84 2.29 -5.23
C ASP A 37 1.25 2.80 -6.61
N LEU A 38 0.99 1.98 -7.63
CA LEU A 38 1.30 2.29 -9.03
C LEU A 38 0.03 2.17 -9.90
N ASP A 39 -1.16 2.15 -9.27
CA ASP A 39 -2.46 2.11 -9.94
C ASP A 39 -3.09 3.51 -9.88
N LEU A 40 -3.50 4.04 -11.04
CA LEU A 40 -4.11 5.38 -11.14
C LEU A 40 -5.40 5.54 -10.30
N ASN A 41 -6.05 4.42 -9.93
CA ASN A 41 -7.22 4.48 -9.04
C ASN A 41 -6.85 4.78 -7.58
N ASN A 42 -5.58 4.67 -7.20
CA ASN A 42 -5.05 5.01 -5.87
C ASN A 42 -5.70 4.27 -4.69
N ASN A 43 -6.32 3.10 -4.94
CA ASN A 43 -7.05 2.36 -3.91
C ASN A 43 -6.15 1.88 -2.75
N LEU A 44 -4.86 1.63 -3.01
CA LEU A 44 -3.93 1.20 -1.95
C LEU A 44 -3.60 2.38 -1.05
N THR A 45 -3.31 3.53 -1.66
CA THR A 45 -3.02 4.80 -1.00
C THR A 45 -4.18 5.22 -0.12
N ASP A 46 -5.39 5.28 -0.68
CA ASP A 46 -6.60 5.62 0.06
C ASP A 46 -6.80 4.65 1.24
N PHE A 47 -6.68 3.33 1.07
CA PHE A 47 -6.83 2.40 2.19
C PHE A 47 -5.89 2.70 3.39
N PHE A 48 -4.62 3.01 3.14
CA PHE A 48 -3.65 3.23 4.21
C PHE A 48 -3.66 4.65 4.78
N LEU A 49 -4.06 5.65 3.99
CA LEU A 49 -3.99 7.06 4.37
C LEU A 49 -5.38 7.68 4.64
N ARG A 50 -6.46 6.90 4.52
CA ARG A 50 -7.82 7.42 4.76
C ARG A 50 -7.96 8.01 6.16
N GLY A 51 -8.33 9.29 6.20
CA GLY A 51 -8.54 10.02 7.44
C GLY A 51 -7.26 10.51 8.12
N VAL A 52 -6.09 10.26 7.53
CA VAL A 52 -4.84 10.92 7.93
C VAL A 52 -4.94 12.40 7.51
N LYS A 53 -4.55 13.29 8.41
CA LYS A 53 -4.55 14.73 8.14
C LYS A 53 -3.39 15.11 7.23
N GLU A 54 -3.57 16.13 6.41
CA GLU A 54 -2.55 16.61 5.48
C GLU A 54 -1.26 17.01 6.20
N GLU A 55 -1.36 17.66 7.37
CA GLU A 55 -0.19 18.05 8.14
C GLU A 55 0.64 16.84 8.62
N GLU A 56 -0.02 15.74 8.98
CA GLU A 56 0.67 14.49 9.37
C GLU A 56 1.38 13.85 8.16
N LEU A 57 0.78 13.96 6.97
CA LEU A 57 1.42 13.46 5.75
C LEU A 57 2.68 14.27 5.44
N GLU A 58 2.60 15.59 5.51
CA GLU A 58 3.74 16.47 5.25
C GLU A 58 4.88 16.27 6.26
N GLU A 59 4.58 16.11 7.55
CA GLU A 59 5.60 15.81 8.57
C GLU A 59 6.32 14.47 8.34
N ARG A 60 5.64 13.51 7.72
CA ARG A 60 6.16 12.16 7.46
C ARG A 60 6.76 12.02 6.05
N ASN A 61 6.55 13.00 5.17
CA ASN A 61 7.18 13.07 3.88
C ASN A 61 8.68 13.25 4.04
N ILE A 62 9.45 12.64 3.14
CA ILE A 62 10.92 12.64 3.19
C ILE A 62 11.48 13.85 2.40
N TYR A 63 10.62 14.77 1.96
CA TYR A 63 10.95 15.91 1.10
C TYR A 63 10.21 17.17 1.56
#